data_AF-A0A2J6XHQ8-F1
#
_entry.id   AF-A0A2J6XHQ8-F1
#
_cell.length_a   1.000
_cell.length_b   1.000
_cell.length_c   1.000
_cell.angle_alpha   90.00
_cell.angle_beta   90.00
_cell.angle_gamma   90.00
#
_symmetry.space_group_name_H-M   'P 1'
#
loop_
_entity.id
_entity.type
_entity.pdbx_description
1 polymer ?
#
loop_
_entity_poly.entity_id
_entity_poly.type
_entity_poly.pdbx_seq_one_letter_code
_entity_poly.pdbx_strand_id
1 'polypeptide(L)'
;MSCTKQTTYVAIWVGLDGFNDNTVEQTGIMAECENGKSVYSAWYEFYPNPSVTFDNIKVVPGDKIVAWVVYLLNKTFVTALEEYNNNGLVFNRSSPATSVSDAERSSAEWIVERPSQCIGLSCNLTTLANFGNVSFGDYFSEINRDYVVLSNGTSLPFGYLSKYLYNITMVNNNGSPLAYVSWFNDISSFNVIYFTTASKQVTHGHK
;
A
#
# COMPACT_ATOMS: atom_id res chain seq x y z
N MET A 1 10.23 7.44 7.59
CA MET A 1 10.06 8.71 6.85
C MET A 1 10.97 9.80 7.41
N SER A 2 11.60 10.58 6.54
CA SER A 2 12.35 11.80 6.91
C SER A 2 11.50 13.04 6.63
N CYS A 3 11.42 13.92 7.62
CA CYS A 3 10.48 15.04 7.61
C CYS A 3 11.17 16.39 7.38
N THR A 4 10.51 17.26 6.61
CA THR A 4 10.90 18.68 6.46
C THR A 4 9.74 19.58 6.89
N LYS A 5 9.91 20.91 6.84
CA LYS A 5 8.79 21.83 7.12
C LYS A 5 7.70 21.80 6.05
N GLN A 6 8.00 21.30 4.85
CA GLN A 6 7.02 21.17 3.78
C GLN A 6 6.06 20.02 4.07
N THR A 7 4.77 20.23 3.77
CA THR A 7 3.79 19.16 3.84
C THR A 7 3.99 18.17 2.70
N THR A 8 4.22 16.89 3.05
CA THR A 8 4.49 15.82 2.08
C THR A 8 3.75 14.56 2.45
N TYR A 9 3.39 13.74 1.47
CA TYR A 9 2.49 12.61 1.63
C TYR A 9 3.07 11.34 1.02
N VAL A 10 2.73 10.20 1.60
CA VAL A 10 2.90 8.88 1.01
C VAL A 10 1.83 7.95 1.57
N ALA A 11 1.16 7.21 0.69
CA ALA A 11 0.22 6.18 1.09
C ALA A 11 0.86 4.80 0.86
N ILE A 12 0.59 3.86 1.77
CA ILE A 12 1.03 2.47 1.67
C ILE A 12 -0.21 1.61 1.85
N TRP A 13 -0.58 0.86 0.83
CA TRP A 13 -1.87 0.17 0.81
C TRP A 13 -1.81 -1.16 0.05
N VAL A 14 -2.83 -1.98 0.34
CA VAL A 14 -3.17 -3.16 -0.46
C VAL A 14 -4.57 -3.00 -1.01
N GLY A 15 -4.83 -3.56 -2.19
CA GLY A 15 -6.11 -3.37 -2.85
C GLY A 15 -6.46 -4.43 -3.89
N LEU A 16 -7.72 -4.40 -4.30
CA LEU A 16 -8.24 -5.06 -5.49
C LEU A 16 -8.66 -3.98 -6.50
N ASP A 17 -8.51 -4.29 -7.79
CA ASP A 17 -8.72 -3.35 -8.91
C ASP A 17 -7.77 -2.13 -8.87
N GLY A 18 -7.96 -1.19 -9.80
CA GLY A 18 -7.19 0.07 -9.89
C GLY A 18 -6.13 0.10 -10.99
N PHE A 19 -5.66 -1.04 -11.49
CA PHE A 19 -4.64 -1.08 -12.54
C PHE A 19 -5.20 -0.83 -13.95
N ASN A 20 -6.26 -1.55 -14.34
CA ASN A 20 -6.89 -1.45 -15.67
C ASN A 20 -8.40 -1.13 -15.61
N ASP A 21 -8.91 -0.88 -14.41
CA ASP A 21 -10.34 -0.72 -14.11
C ASP A 21 -10.62 0.66 -13.51
N ASN A 22 -11.90 1.01 -13.36
CA ASN A 22 -12.32 2.33 -12.85
C ASN A 22 -12.70 2.32 -11.36
N THR A 23 -12.48 1.21 -10.67
CA THR A 23 -12.69 1.03 -9.23
C THR A 23 -11.36 0.69 -8.57
N VAL A 24 -11.29 0.91 -7.26
CA VAL A 24 -10.27 0.30 -6.41
C VAL A 24 -10.84 0.13 -5.01
N GLU A 25 -10.75 -1.08 -4.48
CA GLU A 25 -11.11 -1.40 -3.10
C GLU A 25 -9.82 -1.60 -2.32
N GLN A 26 -9.52 -0.68 -1.41
CA GLN A 26 -8.18 -0.59 -0.82
C GLN A 26 -8.20 -0.16 0.64
N THR A 27 -7.17 -0.55 1.36
CA THR A 27 -6.92 -0.07 2.71
C THR A 27 -5.43 -0.02 2.98
N GLY A 28 -5.04 0.91 3.85
CA GLY A 28 -3.66 1.08 4.17
C GLY A 28 -3.44 2.17 5.20
N ILE A 29 -2.20 2.65 5.22
CA ILE A 29 -1.77 3.76 6.05
C ILE A 29 -1.41 4.96 5.17
N MET A 30 -1.62 6.15 5.70
CA MET A 30 -1.09 7.40 5.18
C MET A 30 0.00 7.86 6.13
N ALA A 31 1.14 8.29 5.58
CA ALA A 31 2.17 9.00 6.32
C ALA A 31 2.31 10.40 5.75
N GLU A 32 2.14 11.39 6.61
CA GLU A 32 2.22 12.81 6.28
C GLU A 32 3.38 13.42 7.05
N CYS A 33 4.14 14.26 6.38
CA CYS A 33 5.01 15.18 7.08
C CYS A 33 4.28 16.50 7.27
N GLU A 34 4.08 16.93 8.50
CA GLU A 34 3.47 18.21 8.83
C GLU A 34 4.38 19.00 9.75
N ASN A 35 4.82 20.18 9.33
CA ASN A 35 5.66 21.07 10.15
C ASN A 35 6.90 20.37 10.74
N GLY A 36 7.53 19.46 9.99
CA GLY A 36 8.70 18.70 10.43
C GLY A 36 8.38 17.47 11.30
N LYS A 37 7.11 17.11 11.48
CA LYS A 37 6.68 15.94 12.25
C LYS A 37 5.95 14.95 11.37
N SER A 38 6.23 13.67 11.58
CA SER A 38 5.48 12.60 10.92
C SER A 38 4.15 12.36 11.62
N VAL A 39 3.07 12.41 10.87
CA VAL A 39 1.71 12.06 11.27
C VAL A 39 1.30 10.82 10.48
N TYR A 40 0.63 9.89 11.15
CA TYR A 40 0.19 8.65 10.53
C TYR A 40 -1.29 8.43 10.79
N SER A 41 -1.99 7.93 9.79
CA SER A 41 -3.38 7.52 9.88
C SER A 41 -3.57 6.22 9.12
N ALA A 42 -4.65 5.49 9.43
CA ALA A 42 -5.07 4.36 8.60
C ALA A 42 -6.44 4.64 8.02
N TRP A 43 -6.70 4.11 6.84
CA TRP A 43 -7.86 4.45 6.03
C TRP A 43 -8.30 3.26 5.19
N TYR A 44 -9.54 3.33 4.72
CA TYR A 44 -10.04 2.47 3.66
C TYR A 44 -10.71 3.31 2.58
N GLU A 45 -10.80 2.78 1.37
CA GLU A 45 -11.48 3.41 0.26
C GLU A 45 -12.15 2.37 -0.63
N PHE A 46 -13.31 2.75 -1.14
CA PHE A 46 -14.03 2.04 -2.19
C PHE A 46 -14.26 3.06 -3.32
N TYR A 47 -13.21 3.29 -4.12
CA TYR A 47 -13.21 4.29 -5.19
C TYR A 47 -14.30 3.93 -6.22
N PRO A 48 -15.11 4.89 -6.69
CA PRO A 48 -14.88 6.35 -6.72
C PRO A 48 -15.30 7.15 -5.48
N ASN A 49 -15.77 6.49 -4.41
CA ASN A 49 -16.04 7.23 -3.17
C ASN A 49 -14.73 7.65 -2.49
N PRO A 50 -14.67 8.82 -1.83
CA PRO A 50 -13.48 9.25 -1.11
C PRO A 50 -13.05 8.28 -0.01
N SER A 51 -11.74 8.24 0.26
CA SER A 51 -11.17 7.52 1.40
C SER A 51 -11.79 7.94 2.74
N VAL A 52 -11.95 6.98 3.65
CA VAL A 52 -12.42 7.18 5.01
C VAL A 52 -11.32 6.77 5.99
N THR A 53 -10.93 7.70 6.88
CA THR A 53 -10.00 7.41 7.96
C THR A 53 -10.65 6.55 9.03
N PHE A 54 -9.96 5.51 9.50
CA PHE A 54 -10.41 4.70 10.62
C PHE A 54 -10.30 5.48 11.94
N ASP A 55 -11.36 5.46 12.73
CA ASP A 55 -11.34 6.04 14.06
C ASP A 55 -10.60 5.15 15.07
N ASN A 56 -9.90 5.81 15.99
CA ASN A 56 -9.21 5.24 17.14
C ASN A 56 -8.08 4.25 16.81
N ILE A 57 -7.59 4.20 15.57
CA ILE A 57 -6.34 3.50 15.25
C ILE A 57 -5.16 4.41 15.53
N LYS A 58 -4.07 3.86 16.08
CA LYS A 58 -2.85 4.61 16.31
C LYS A 58 -1.71 3.96 15.56
N VAL A 59 -1.54 4.28 14.29
CA VAL A 59 -0.38 3.82 13.50
C VAL A 59 0.92 4.32 14.13
N VAL A 60 1.70 3.42 14.73
CA VAL A 60 2.97 3.75 15.39
C VAL A 60 4.17 3.33 14.54
N PRO A 61 5.16 4.22 14.32
CA PRO A 61 6.42 3.82 13.69
C PRO A 61 7.11 2.66 14.42
N GLY A 62 7.45 1.62 13.66
CA GLY A 62 8.08 0.41 14.19
C GLY A 62 7.11 -0.75 14.42
N ASP A 63 5.81 -0.48 14.47
CA ASP A 63 4.79 -1.53 14.51
C ASP A 63 4.57 -2.11 13.10
N LYS A 64 4.06 -3.33 13.05
CA LYS A 64 3.77 -4.09 11.83
C LYS A 64 2.29 -3.93 11.49
N ILE A 65 2.00 -3.70 10.21
CA ILE A 65 0.63 -3.59 9.71
C ILE A 65 0.32 -4.81 8.84
N VAL A 66 -0.82 -5.45 9.11
CA VAL A 66 -1.40 -6.47 8.25
C VAL A 66 -2.71 -5.90 7.69
N ALA A 67 -2.81 -5.80 6.38
CA ALA A 67 -3.96 -5.24 5.69
C ALA A 67 -4.48 -6.25 4.65
N TRP A 68 -5.78 -6.28 4.42
CA TRP A 68 -6.36 -7.10 3.38
C TRP A 68 -7.69 -6.55 2.88
N VAL A 69 -8.07 -7.00 1.68
CA VAL A 69 -9.36 -6.73 1.05
C VAL A 69 -9.96 -8.07 0.67
N VAL A 70 -11.23 -8.28 1.01
CA VAL A 70 -11.96 -9.51 0.71
C VAL A 70 -13.25 -9.20 -0.03
N TYR A 71 -13.47 -9.96 -1.11
CA TYR A 71 -14.75 -10.00 -1.80
C TYR A 71 -15.62 -11.15 -1.27
N LEU A 72 -16.80 -10.83 -0.77
CA LEU A 72 -17.72 -11.74 -0.11
C LEU A 72 -18.75 -12.33 -1.08
N LEU A 73 -19.34 -13.48 -0.70
CA LEU A 73 -20.34 -14.19 -1.50
C LEU A 73 -21.61 -13.36 -1.81
N ASN A 74 -21.92 -12.39 -0.94
CA ASN A 74 -23.04 -11.46 -1.13
C ASN A 74 -22.69 -10.29 -2.07
N LYS A 75 -21.59 -10.36 -2.82
CA LYS A 75 -21.12 -9.34 -3.76
C LYS A 75 -20.80 -8.00 -3.10
N THR A 76 -20.17 -8.07 -1.94
CA THR A 76 -19.66 -6.89 -1.22
C THR A 76 -18.18 -7.05 -0.91
N PHE A 77 -17.51 -5.93 -0.70
CA PHE A 77 -16.13 -5.87 -0.26
C PHE A 77 -16.07 -5.49 1.22
N VAL A 78 -15.09 -6.06 1.91
CA VAL A 78 -14.66 -5.62 3.23
C VAL A 78 -13.16 -5.41 3.17
N THR A 79 -12.72 -4.26 3.65
CA THR A 79 -11.31 -4.03 3.94
C THR A 79 -11.07 -4.15 5.42
N ALA A 80 -9.88 -4.59 5.82
CA ALA A 80 -9.49 -4.61 7.22
C ALA A 80 -7.99 -4.41 7.39
N LEU A 81 -7.64 -3.91 8.56
CA LEU A 81 -6.28 -3.60 8.94
C LEU A 81 -6.06 -3.91 10.43
N GLU A 82 -4.96 -4.62 10.70
CA GLU A 82 -4.48 -4.99 12.01
C GLU A 82 -3.11 -4.37 12.27
N GLU A 83 -2.92 -3.81 13.46
CA GLU A 83 -1.64 -3.28 13.92
C GLU A 83 -1.05 -4.18 15.01
N TYR A 84 0.20 -4.58 14.82
CA TYR A 84 0.96 -5.43 15.72
C TYR A 84 2.18 -4.67 16.24
N ASN A 85 2.23 -4.45 17.55
CA ASN A 85 3.44 -3.98 18.21
C ASN A 85 4.32 -5.17 18.63
N ASN A 86 5.45 -4.88 19.29
CA ASN A 86 6.36 -5.91 19.80
C ASN A 86 5.74 -6.87 20.84
N ASN A 87 4.57 -6.55 21.39
CA ASN A 87 3.82 -7.37 22.34
C ASN A 87 2.63 -8.13 21.71
N GLY A 88 2.39 -7.97 20.40
CA GLY A 88 1.30 -8.61 19.67
C GLY A 88 0.29 -7.63 19.07
N LEU A 89 -0.93 -8.10 18.81
CA LEU A 89 -2.00 -7.29 18.21
C LEU A 89 -2.46 -6.20 19.19
N VAL A 90 -2.33 -4.94 18.78
CA VAL A 90 -2.85 -3.79 19.56
C VAL A 90 -4.20 -3.31 19.05
N PHE A 91 -4.50 -3.55 17.78
CA PHE A 91 -5.65 -2.94 17.16
C PHE A 91 -6.12 -3.65 15.89
N ASN A 92 -7.44 -3.67 15.66
CA ASN A 92 -8.08 -4.20 14.45
C ASN A 92 -9.25 -3.29 14.04
N ARG A 93 -9.34 -2.94 12.76
CA ARG A 93 -10.51 -2.30 12.14
C ARG A 93 -10.89 -2.98 10.84
N SER A 94 -12.18 -2.92 10.55
CA SER A 94 -12.74 -3.28 9.25
C SER A 94 -13.71 -2.22 8.78
N SER A 95 -13.82 -2.05 7.46
CA SER A 95 -14.88 -1.25 6.86
C SER A 95 -16.24 -1.95 7.00
N PRO A 96 -17.35 -1.22 6.78
CA PRO A 96 -18.63 -1.84 6.47
C PRO A 96 -18.52 -2.67 5.17
N ALA A 97 -19.32 -3.74 5.09
CA ALA A 97 -19.50 -4.49 3.85
C ALA A 97 -20.19 -3.59 2.80
N THR A 98 -19.52 -3.35 1.67
CA THR A 98 -19.94 -2.35 0.69
C THR A 98 -19.98 -2.95 -0.71
N SER A 99 -21.08 -2.76 -1.44
CA SER A 99 -21.13 -3.06 -2.87
C SER A 99 -20.45 -1.95 -3.66
N VAL A 100 -19.56 -2.32 -4.59
CA VAL A 100 -18.93 -1.39 -5.53
C VAL A 100 -19.43 -1.75 -6.93
N SER A 101 -20.01 -0.76 -7.62
CA SER A 101 -20.47 -0.95 -9.01
C SER A 101 -19.27 -1.08 -9.92
N ASP A 102 -19.36 -1.96 -10.91
CA ASP A 102 -18.34 -2.13 -11.96
C ASP A 102 -16.97 -2.63 -11.49
N ALA A 103 -16.86 -3.07 -10.23
CA ALA A 103 -15.66 -3.74 -9.73
C ALA A 103 -15.45 -5.10 -10.41
N GLU A 104 -14.31 -5.25 -11.08
CA GLU A 104 -13.99 -6.41 -11.91
C GLU A 104 -13.22 -7.48 -11.12
N ARG A 105 -12.50 -7.07 -10.08
CA ARG A 105 -11.52 -7.87 -9.32
C ARG A 105 -10.44 -8.43 -10.25
N SER A 106 -9.95 -7.59 -11.16
CA SER A 106 -9.02 -7.93 -12.22
C SER A 106 -7.55 -7.87 -11.77
N SER A 107 -7.25 -7.06 -10.75
CA SER A 107 -5.92 -6.95 -10.13
C SER A 107 -5.97 -7.12 -8.61
N ALA A 108 -4.80 -7.44 -8.04
CA ALA A 108 -4.51 -7.38 -6.62
C ALA A 108 -3.14 -6.70 -6.43
N GLU A 109 -3.05 -5.78 -5.48
CA GLU A 109 -1.97 -4.78 -5.48
C GLU A 109 -1.39 -4.54 -4.08
N TRP A 110 -0.08 -4.25 -4.04
CA TRP A 110 0.67 -3.81 -2.85
C TRP A 110 1.48 -2.59 -3.26
N ILE A 111 1.04 -1.40 -2.84
CA ILE A 111 1.44 -0.15 -3.47
C ILE A 111 2.00 0.82 -2.43
N VAL A 112 3.05 1.54 -2.85
CA VAL A 112 3.44 2.82 -2.26
C VAL A 112 3.07 3.91 -3.25
N GLU A 113 2.19 4.81 -2.83
CA GLU A 113 1.60 5.82 -3.70
C GLU A 113 1.99 7.23 -3.27
N ARG A 114 2.11 8.11 -4.27
CA ARG A 114 2.02 9.55 -4.09
C ARG A 114 0.56 9.97 -4.33
N PRO A 115 -0.25 10.11 -3.28
CA PRO A 115 -1.68 10.28 -3.46
C PRO A 115 -2.00 11.63 -4.12
N SER A 116 -3.20 11.73 -4.69
CA SER A 116 -3.79 13.02 -5.06
C SER A 116 -4.65 13.58 -3.92
N GLN A 117 -4.71 14.90 -3.82
CA GLN A 117 -5.70 15.60 -2.99
C GLN A 117 -6.68 16.32 -3.88
N CYS A 118 -7.97 16.17 -3.58
CA CYS A 118 -9.06 16.74 -4.35
C CYS A 118 -9.76 17.86 -3.56
N ILE A 119 -9.99 18.99 -4.23
CA ILE A 119 -10.87 20.06 -3.74
C ILE A 119 -12.01 20.16 -4.75
N GLY A 120 -13.19 19.67 -4.37
CA GLY A 120 -14.30 19.47 -5.30
C GLY A 120 -13.93 18.45 -6.38
N LEU A 121 -14.11 18.82 -7.64
CA LEU A 121 -13.78 17.97 -8.80
C LEU A 121 -12.33 18.09 -9.26
N SER A 122 -11.52 18.95 -8.62
CA SER A 122 -10.14 19.22 -9.01
C SER A 122 -9.17 18.45 -8.12
N CYS A 123 -8.46 17.50 -8.69
CA CYS A 123 -7.46 16.69 -7.99
C CYS A 123 -6.04 17.07 -8.45
N ASN A 124 -5.11 17.17 -7.49
CA ASN A 124 -3.70 17.40 -7.77
C ASN A 124 -2.85 16.39 -7.02
N LEU A 125 -1.83 15.86 -7.69
CA LEU A 125 -0.85 15.00 -7.03
C LEU A 125 -0.10 15.77 -5.94
N THR A 126 0.01 15.15 -4.78
CA THR A 126 0.72 15.71 -3.62
C THR A 126 2.23 15.75 -3.82
N THR A 127 2.94 16.41 -2.91
CA THR A 127 4.41 16.30 -2.82
C THR A 127 4.77 15.00 -2.12
N LEU A 128 5.61 14.17 -2.76
CA LEU A 128 6.02 12.87 -2.20
C LEU A 128 6.85 13.04 -0.93
N ALA A 129 6.47 12.34 0.13
CA ALA A 129 7.29 12.22 1.33
C ALA A 129 8.51 11.32 1.08
N ASN A 130 9.65 11.68 1.67
CA ASN A 130 10.79 10.76 1.73
C ASN A 130 10.47 9.63 2.72
N PHE A 131 9.86 8.56 2.22
CA PHE A 131 9.46 7.40 3.01
C PHE A 131 10.65 6.54 3.45
N GLY A 132 11.81 6.68 2.80
CA GLY A 132 12.99 5.87 3.06
C GLY A 132 12.84 4.47 2.46
N ASN A 133 12.32 3.53 3.24
CA ASN A 133 12.06 2.16 2.80
C ASN A 133 10.71 1.69 3.32
N VAL A 134 9.92 1.04 2.47
CA VAL A 134 8.69 0.34 2.82
C VAL A 134 8.87 -1.13 2.46
N SER A 135 8.59 -2.01 3.42
CA SER A 135 8.74 -3.46 3.24
C SER A 135 7.37 -4.13 3.25
N PHE A 136 7.11 -4.95 2.25
CA PHE A 136 5.93 -5.81 2.17
C PHE A 136 6.33 -7.27 2.37
N GLY A 137 5.44 -8.04 3.01
CA GLY A 137 5.52 -9.49 3.11
C GLY A 137 5.98 -10.04 4.45
N ASP A 138 5.84 -11.36 4.58
CA ASP A 138 6.06 -12.14 5.81
C ASP A 138 7.54 -12.30 6.17
N TYR A 139 8.47 -12.20 5.20
CA TYR A 139 9.90 -12.10 5.50
C TYR A 139 10.23 -10.92 6.43
N PHE A 140 9.57 -9.78 6.25
CA PHE A 140 9.81 -8.57 7.04
C PHE A 140 8.87 -8.44 8.24
N SER A 141 7.60 -8.83 8.06
CA SER A 141 6.62 -8.74 9.14
C SER A 141 6.67 -9.93 10.09
N GLU A 142 7.26 -11.07 9.71
CA GLU A 142 7.22 -12.33 10.45
C GLU A 142 5.78 -12.83 10.73
N ILE A 143 4.80 -12.30 9.98
CA ILE A 143 3.39 -12.67 10.08
C ILE A 143 2.99 -13.33 8.76
N ASN A 144 2.80 -14.65 8.79
CA ASN A 144 2.44 -15.43 7.61
C ASN A 144 0.96 -15.21 7.22
N ARG A 145 0.71 -14.09 6.54
CA ARG A 145 -0.59 -13.68 5.99
C ARG A 145 -0.47 -13.02 4.62
N ASP A 146 0.65 -13.22 3.95
CA ASP A 146 0.87 -12.67 2.62
C ASP A 146 0.48 -13.68 1.55
N TYR A 147 -0.77 -13.60 1.12
CA TYR A 147 -1.32 -14.49 0.11
C TYR A 147 -2.44 -13.79 -0.67
N VAL A 148 -2.70 -14.31 -1.86
CA VAL A 148 -3.90 -14.03 -2.64
C VAL A 148 -4.81 -15.24 -2.61
N VAL A 149 -6.12 -14.99 -2.65
CA VAL A 149 -7.13 -16.03 -2.82
C VAL A 149 -7.67 -15.95 -4.23
N LEU A 150 -7.42 -16.98 -5.04
CA LEU A 150 -7.91 -17.06 -6.41
C LEU A 150 -9.41 -17.33 -6.45
N SER A 151 -10.04 -17.09 -7.60
CA SER A 151 -11.47 -17.33 -7.81
C SER A 151 -11.92 -18.77 -7.58
N ASN A 152 -11.00 -19.74 -7.66
CA ASN A 152 -11.26 -21.15 -7.34
C ASN A 152 -11.08 -21.48 -5.85
N GLY A 153 -10.84 -20.49 -4.98
CA GLY A 153 -10.63 -20.63 -3.55
C GLY A 153 -9.21 -21.02 -3.12
N THR A 154 -8.27 -21.14 -4.06
CA THR A 154 -6.87 -21.47 -3.73
C THR A 154 -6.18 -20.25 -3.12
N SER A 155 -5.60 -20.41 -1.93
CA SER A 155 -4.71 -19.42 -1.32
C SER A 155 -3.26 -19.76 -1.62
N LEU A 156 -2.50 -18.77 -2.07
CA LEU A 156 -1.06 -18.91 -2.33
C LEU A 156 -0.32 -17.58 -2.19
N PRO A 157 0.96 -17.58 -1.80
CA PRO A 157 1.81 -16.40 -1.91
C PRO A 157 1.84 -15.86 -3.34
N PHE A 158 1.81 -14.54 -3.50
CA PHE A 158 1.68 -13.94 -4.83
C PHE A 158 2.90 -14.18 -5.75
N GLY A 159 4.09 -14.48 -5.23
CA GLY A 159 5.26 -14.82 -6.06
C GLY A 159 5.09 -16.11 -6.85
N TYR A 160 4.20 -17.02 -6.45
CA TYR A 160 3.82 -18.17 -7.27
C TYR A 160 3.06 -17.75 -8.54
N LEU A 161 2.50 -16.53 -8.58
CA LEU A 161 1.86 -15.94 -9.74
C LEU A 161 2.85 -15.16 -10.61
N SER A 162 4.15 -15.48 -10.59
CA SER A 162 5.22 -14.73 -11.30
C SER A 162 4.92 -14.30 -12.74
N LYS A 163 4.14 -15.08 -13.51
CA LYS A 163 3.69 -14.73 -14.86
C LYS A 163 2.74 -13.50 -14.92
N TYR A 164 2.04 -13.23 -13.83
CA TYR A 164 1.03 -12.18 -13.69
C TYR A 164 1.50 -11.03 -12.79
N LEU A 165 2.78 -11.02 -12.39
CA LEU A 165 3.34 -9.95 -11.57
C LEU A 165 3.84 -8.81 -12.44
N TYR A 166 3.37 -7.61 -12.13
CA TYR A 166 3.76 -6.38 -12.81
C TYR A 166 4.39 -5.43 -11.80
N ASN A 167 5.62 -5.01 -12.06
CA ASN A 167 6.29 -4.00 -11.25
C ASN A 167 5.97 -2.61 -11.79
N ILE A 168 5.32 -1.79 -10.97
CA ILE A 168 5.05 -0.38 -11.29
C ILE A 168 6.05 0.47 -10.51
N THR A 169 6.77 1.33 -11.23
CA THR A 169 7.74 2.26 -10.63
C THR A 169 7.19 3.67 -10.62
N MET A 170 7.17 4.30 -9.45
CA MET A 170 6.80 5.70 -9.32
C MET A 170 7.84 6.58 -10.02
N VAL A 171 7.39 7.49 -10.89
CA VAL A 171 8.25 8.42 -11.63
C VAL A 171 7.78 9.87 -11.46
N ASN A 172 8.69 10.82 -11.70
CA ASN A 172 8.35 12.24 -11.81
C ASN A 172 7.75 12.57 -13.18
N ASN A 173 7.36 13.83 -13.39
CA ASN A 173 6.75 14.30 -14.65
C ASN A 173 7.66 14.14 -15.89
N ASN A 174 8.97 13.93 -15.70
CA ASN A 174 9.94 13.69 -16.76
C ASN A 174 10.25 12.19 -16.93
N GLY A 175 9.51 11.30 -16.27
CA GLY A 175 9.73 9.85 -16.31
C GLY A 175 10.92 9.36 -15.49
N SER A 176 11.57 10.21 -14.69
CA SER A 176 12.68 9.77 -13.84
C SER A 176 12.15 9.06 -12.58
N PRO A 177 12.73 7.92 -12.16
CA PRO A 177 12.29 7.20 -10.96
C PRO A 177 12.33 8.06 -9.69
N LEU A 178 11.27 7.94 -8.89
CA LEU A 178 11.15 8.47 -7.53
C LEU A 178 11.25 7.36 -6.47
N ALA A 179 11.14 6.11 -6.89
CA ALA A 179 11.29 4.93 -6.04
C ALA A 179 11.93 3.78 -6.83
N TYR A 180 12.40 2.76 -6.11
CA TYR A 180 12.87 1.50 -6.66
C TYR A 180 12.13 0.33 -5.98
N VAL A 181 11.70 -0.65 -6.76
CA VAL A 181 11.09 -1.90 -6.25
C VAL A 181 12.16 -2.99 -6.27
N SER A 182 12.41 -3.64 -5.14
CA SER A 182 13.40 -4.72 -5.05
C SER A 182 12.94 -6.00 -5.73
N TRP A 183 13.89 -6.90 -5.98
CA TRP A 183 13.57 -8.32 -6.18
C TRP A 183 12.92 -8.90 -4.92
N PHE A 184 12.21 -10.03 -5.07
CA PHE A 184 11.63 -10.72 -3.92
C PHE A 184 12.74 -11.32 -3.04
N ASN A 185 12.58 -11.18 -1.73
CA ASN A 185 13.45 -11.76 -0.70
C ASN A 185 13.07 -13.22 -0.41
N ASP A 186 11.80 -13.53 -0.60
CA ASP A 186 11.23 -14.87 -0.60
C ASP A 186 10.17 -14.98 -1.71
N ILE A 187 9.11 -15.76 -1.51
CA ILE A 187 8.03 -15.91 -2.49
C ILE A 187 6.97 -14.81 -2.44
N SER A 188 7.04 -13.84 -1.53
CA SER A 188 6.04 -12.78 -1.42
C SER A 188 6.54 -11.49 -0.76
N SER A 189 7.85 -11.33 -0.53
CA SER A 189 8.36 -10.19 0.23
C SER A 189 9.27 -9.31 -0.60
N PHE A 190 9.00 -8.00 -0.65
CA PHE A 190 9.82 -7.02 -1.37
C PHE A 190 9.90 -5.69 -0.64
N ASN A 191 10.80 -4.83 -1.11
CA ASN A 191 10.93 -3.47 -0.65
C ASN A 191 10.56 -2.48 -1.75
N VAL A 192 10.00 -1.35 -1.35
CA VAL A 192 9.92 -0.12 -2.13
C VAL A 192 10.79 0.92 -1.45
N ILE A 193 11.82 1.40 -2.15
CA ILE A 193 12.85 2.28 -1.61
C ILE A 193 12.73 3.65 -2.25
N TYR A 194 12.68 4.71 -1.44
CA TYR A 194 12.64 6.08 -1.91
C TYR A 194 13.96 6.45 -2.62
N PHE A 195 13.86 7.01 -3.81
CA PHE A 195 15.02 7.37 -4.59
C PHE A 195 15.63 8.68 -4.07
N THR A 196 16.88 8.63 -3.61
CA THR A 196 17.68 9.84 -3.34
C THR A 196 18.82 9.90 -4.34
N THR A 197 19.30 11.08 -4.71
CA THR A 197 20.51 11.20 -5.55
C THR A 197 21.75 10.54 -4.92
N ALA A 198 21.72 10.23 -3.62
CA ALA A 198 22.72 9.44 -2.90
C ALA A 198 22.54 7.91 -3.01
N SER A 199 21.40 7.40 -3.46
CA SER A 199 21.13 5.96 -3.62
C SER A 199 21.69 5.36 -4.91
N LYS A 200 22.79 5.90 -5.44
CA LYS A 200 23.71 5.14 -6.31
C LYS A 200 24.42 4.06 -5.46
N GLN A 201 23.66 3.08 -4.99
CA GLN A 201 24.23 1.84 -4.47
C GLN A 201 24.45 0.88 -5.62
N VAL A 202 25.67 0.36 -5.63
CA VAL A 202 26.32 -0.46 -6.64
C VAL A 202 25.51 -1.73 -6.90
N THR A 203 24.94 -1.87 -8.10
CA THR A 203 24.57 -3.19 -8.59
C THR A 203 25.87 -3.97 -8.81
N HIS A 204 26.19 -4.89 -7.90
CA HIS A 204 27.15 -5.94 -8.19
C HIS A 204 26.49 -6.90 -9.18
N GLY A 205 26.62 -6.58 -10.48
CA GLY A 205 26.43 -7.57 -11.53
C GLY A 205 27.59 -8.56 -11.46
N HIS A 206 27.32 -9.78 -10.99
CA HIS A 206 28.19 -10.90 -11.29
C HIS A 206 28.01 -11.28 -12.77
N LYS A 207 29.13 -11.51 -13.45
CA LYS A 207 29.19 -12.06 -14.81
C LYS A 207 28.59 -13.46 -14.88
#